data_AF-A0A0S7X1A7-F1
#
_entry.id   AF-A0A0S7X1A7-F1
#
_cell.length_a   1.000
_cell.length_b   1.000
_cell.length_c   1.000
_cell.angle_alpha   90.00
_cell.angle_beta   90.00
_cell.angle_gamma   90.00
#
_symmetry.space_group_name_H-M   'P 1'
#
loop_
_entity.id
_entity.type
_entity.pdbx_description
1 polymer ?
#
loop_
_entity_poly.entity_id
_entity_poly.type
_entity_poly.pdbx_seq_one_letter_code
_entity_poly.pdbx_strand_id
1 'polypeptide(L)'
;MIEKSWEGKVQFYELAFGTWTAYLFLVFIWRRLFKVDHDGWRYALVTLVGGSFYIINHYFMRAPFYSLLIGIYTIIFFIFYYFILVNPLEFTPIKKSAAFLTSILFTIVYMLGEYLARLLAEGRLLPGVYIPEFLFLVISFFACIVIILSHRKQN
;
A
#
# COMPACT_ATOMS: atom_id res chain seq x y z
N MET A 1 20.81 -10.45 15.48
CA MET A 1 20.70 -8.98 15.38
C MET A 1 20.79 -8.65 13.90
N ILE A 2 19.90 -7.82 13.35
CA ILE A 2 20.00 -7.41 11.93
C ILE A 2 21.19 -6.46 11.78
N GLU A 3 21.90 -6.57 10.65
CA GLU A 3 23.03 -5.70 10.33
C GLU A 3 22.52 -4.29 10.04
N LYS A 4 22.83 -3.31 10.91
CA LYS A 4 22.35 -1.92 10.76
C LYS A 4 22.74 -1.27 9.44
N SER A 5 23.83 -1.73 8.81
CA SER A 5 24.24 -1.23 7.49
C SER A 5 23.27 -1.59 6.37
N TRP A 6 22.39 -2.59 6.57
CA TRP A 6 21.38 -3.01 5.60
C TRP A 6 20.13 -2.12 5.59
N GLU A 7 19.91 -1.33 6.65
CA GLU A 7 18.69 -0.58 6.85
C GLU A 7 18.50 0.55 5.81
N GLY A 8 17.24 0.73 5.41
CA GLY A 8 16.79 1.80 4.53
C GLY A 8 16.61 3.13 5.28
N LYS A 9 16.33 4.20 4.54
CA LYS A 9 16.03 5.54 5.12
C LYS A 9 14.57 5.72 5.53
N VAL A 10 13.77 4.65 5.46
CA VAL A 10 12.31 4.71 5.56
C VAL A 10 11.88 4.60 7.02
N GLN A 11 11.00 5.49 7.50
CA GLN A 11 10.53 5.52 8.90
C GLN A 11 9.07 5.05 9.07
N PHE A 12 8.75 4.35 10.17
CA PHE A 12 7.50 3.58 10.30
C PHE A 12 6.21 4.41 10.22
N TYR A 13 6.26 5.73 10.48
CA TYR A 13 5.10 6.60 10.29
C TYR A 13 4.71 6.73 8.80
N GLU A 14 5.67 6.57 7.88
CA GLU A 14 5.43 6.61 6.43
C GLU A 14 4.54 5.43 6.01
N LEU A 15 4.82 4.23 6.53
CA LEU A 15 4.06 3.00 6.31
C LEU A 15 2.57 3.20 6.59
N ALA A 16 2.26 3.78 7.75
CA ALA A 16 0.88 3.96 8.20
C ALA A 16 0.11 4.86 7.24
N PHE A 17 0.73 5.88 6.67
CA PHE A 17 0.07 6.81 5.75
C PHE A 17 -0.10 6.23 4.35
N GLY A 18 0.94 5.57 3.81
CA GLY A 18 0.89 4.87 2.53
C GLY A 18 -0.17 3.77 2.49
N THR A 19 -0.28 3.01 3.58
CA THR A 19 -1.24 1.90 3.75
C THR A 19 -2.69 2.33 3.50
N TRP A 20 -3.18 3.36 4.21
CA TRP A 20 -4.59 3.76 4.07
C TRP A 20 -4.87 4.47 2.75
N THR A 21 -3.90 5.23 2.25
CA THR A 21 -4.01 5.87 0.93
C THR A 21 -4.17 4.81 -0.17
N ALA A 22 -3.35 3.76 -0.12
CA ALA A 22 -3.41 2.67 -1.09
C ALA A 22 -4.67 1.81 -0.93
N TYR A 23 -5.14 1.59 0.30
CA TYR A 23 -6.42 0.93 0.56
C TYR A 23 -7.59 1.69 -0.08
N LEU A 24 -7.69 3.00 0.19
CA LEU A 24 -8.76 3.84 -0.37
C LEU A 24 -8.68 3.89 -1.90
N PHE A 25 -7.46 3.89 -2.45
CA PHE A 25 -7.26 3.76 -3.89
C PHE A 25 -7.83 2.45 -4.45
N LEU A 26 -7.60 1.30 -3.79
CA LEU A 26 -8.20 0.03 -4.21
C LEU A 26 -9.74 0.11 -4.18
N VAL A 27 -10.32 0.58 -3.08
CA VAL A 27 -11.77 0.74 -2.97
C VAL A 27 -12.30 1.64 -4.09
N PHE A 28 -11.64 2.77 -4.34
CA PHE A 28 -12.01 3.71 -5.40
C PHE A 28 -11.95 3.06 -6.78
N ILE A 29 -10.82 2.46 -7.16
CA ILE A 29 -10.63 1.94 -8.51
C ILE A 29 -11.58 0.77 -8.79
N TRP A 30 -11.77 -0.13 -7.83
CA TRP A 30 -12.67 -1.26 -8.01
C TRP A 30 -14.13 -0.82 -8.09
N ARG A 31 -14.59 0.01 -7.15
CA ARG A 31 -15.99 0.48 -7.13
C ARG A 31 -16.33 1.43 -8.27
N ARG A 32 -15.43 2.36 -8.60
CA ARG A 32 -15.73 3.43 -9.57
C ARG A 32 -15.33 3.06 -10.99
N LEU A 33 -14.13 2.50 -11.19
CA LEU A 33 -13.64 2.20 -12.54
C LEU A 33 -14.17 0.85 -13.03
N PHE A 34 -14.01 -0.20 -12.23
CA PHE A 34 -14.44 -1.55 -12.63
C PHE A 34 -15.90 -1.86 -12.34
N LYS A 35 -16.57 -1.01 -11.54
CA LYS A 35 -17.96 -1.15 -11.09
C LYS A 35 -18.21 -2.47 -10.36
N VAL A 36 -17.22 -2.89 -9.57
CA VAL A 36 -17.27 -4.11 -8.75
C VAL A 36 -16.89 -3.73 -7.33
N ASP A 37 -17.63 -4.25 -6.36
CA ASP A 37 -17.29 -4.15 -4.96
C ASP A 37 -16.76 -5.50 -4.48
N HIS A 38 -15.68 -5.46 -3.71
CA HIS A 38 -15.16 -6.63 -3.02
C HIS A 38 -15.43 -6.52 -1.53
N ASP A 39 -15.47 -7.66 -0.85
CA ASP A 39 -15.50 -7.66 0.61
C ASP A 39 -14.28 -6.89 1.16
N GLY A 40 -14.50 -6.09 2.20
CA GLY A 40 -13.47 -5.23 2.79
C GLY A 40 -12.19 -5.98 3.21
N TRP A 41 -12.31 -7.26 3.58
CA TRP A 41 -11.16 -8.10 3.93
C TRP A 41 -10.22 -8.33 2.75
N ARG A 42 -10.71 -8.38 1.51
CA ARG A 42 -9.88 -8.58 0.32
C ARG A 42 -8.98 -7.38 0.07
N TYR A 43 -9.55 -6.17 0.19
CA TYR A 43 -8.77 -4.93 0.14
C TYR A 43 -7.75 -4.87 1.27
N ALA A 44 -8.17 -5.18 2.50
CA ALA A 44 -7.30 -5.13 3.66
C ALA A 44 -6.12 -6.09 3.51
N LEU A 45 -6.38 -7.30 3.00
CA LEU A 45 -5.37 -8.33 2.82
C LEU A 45 -4.37 -7.97 1.71
N VAL A 46 -4.84 -7.45 0.57
CA VAL A 46 -3.94 -6.95 -0.49
C VAL A 46 -3.11 -5.77 0.02
N THR A 47 -3.69 -4.86 0.79
CA THR A 47 -2.96 -3.75 1.41
C THR A 47 -1.93 -4.25 2.42
N LEU A 48 -2.26 -5.24 3.25
CA LEU A 48 -1.34 -5.81 4.24
C LEU A 48 -0.16 -6.50 3.57
N VAL A 49 -0.41 -7.33 2.55
CA VAL A 49 0.65 -7.98 1.79
C VAL A 49 1.48 -6.91 1.10
N GLY A 50 0.85 -5.96 0.40
CA GLY A 50 1.50 -4.82 -0.24
C GLY A 50 2.40 -4.01 0.68
N GLY A 51 1.93 -3.75 1.90
CA GLY A 51 2.66 -3.03 2.94
C GLY A 51 3.80 -3.83 3.56
N SER A 52 3.82 -5.17 3.46
CA SER A 52 4.95 -5.95 3.98
C SER A 52 6.24 -5.72 3.18
N PHE A 53 6.15 -5.23 1.93
CA PHE A 53 7.25 -4.64 1.16
C PHE A 53 8.06 -3.62 1.97
N TYR A 54 7.36 -2.79 2.74
CA TYR A 54 7.97 -1.77 3.56
C TYR A 54 8.97 -2.37 4.56
N ILE A 55 8.60 -3.48 5.20
CA ILE A 55 9.44 -4.18 6.17
C ILE A 55 10.72 -4.65 5.47
N ILE A 56 10.60 -5.17 4.24
CA ILE A 56 11.74 -5.58 3.44
C ILE A 56 12.67 -4.39 3.16
N ASN A 57 12.13 -3.24 2.76
CA ASN A 57 12.92 -2.04 2.50
C ASN A 57 13.54 -1.45 3.76
N HIS A 58 12.82 -1.45 4.87
CA HIS A 58 13.31 -0.90 6.12
C HIS A 58 14.54 -1.66 6.60
N TYR A 59 14.52 -3.00 6.56
CA TYR A 59 15.58 -3.82 7.13
C TYR A 59 16.65 -4.29 6.12
N PHE A 60 16.30 -4.45 4.84
CA PHE A 60 17.16 -5.15 3.88
C PHE A 60 17.50 -4.34 2.63
N MET A 61 17.12 -3.06 2.53
CA MET A 61 17.34 -2.25 1.31
C MET A 61 18.79 -2.26 0.81
N ARG A 62 19.77 -2.33 1.70
CA ARG A 62 21.20 -2.35 1.34
C ARG A 62 21.84 -3.73 1.48
N ALA A 63 21.06 -4.78 1.73
CA ALA A 63 21.56 -6.13 1.81
C ALA A 63 21.98 -6.66 0.43
N PRO A 64 23.02 -7.53 0.34
CA PRO A 64 23.50 -8.05 -0.95
C PRO A 64 22.47 -8.91 -1.70
N PHE A 65 21.50 -9.49 -0.98
CA PHE A 65 20.41 -10.29 -1.54
C PHE A 65 19.11 -9.50 -1.77
N TYR A 66 19.11 -8.18 -1.55
CA TYR A 66 17.91 -7.35 -1.63
C TYR A 66 17.18 -7.48 -2.97
N SER A 67 17.89 -7.40 -4.09
CA SER A 67 17.29 -7.50 -5.43
C SER A 67 16.59 -8.84 -5.67
N LEU A 68 17.13 -9.93 -5.13
CA LEU A 68 16.49 -11.25 -5.21
C LEU A 68 15.23 -11.28 -4.33
N LEU A 69 15.36 -10.83 -3.08
CA LEU A 69 14.26 -10.81 -2.12
C LEU A 69 13.08 -9.98 -2.62
N ILE A 70 13.36 -8.80 -3.19
CA ILE A 70 12.33 -7.90 -3.69
C ILE A 70 11.67 -8.42 -4.97
N GLY A 71 12.44 -9.11 -5.83
CA GLY A 71 11.90 -9.78 -7.01
C GLY A 71 10.94 -10.92 -6.64
N ILE A 72 11.34 -11.78 -5.70
CA ILE A 72 10.49 -12.86 -5.18
C ILE A 72 9.21 -12.29 -4.56
N TYR A 73 9.35 -11.28 -3.70
CA TYR A 73 8.22 -10.60 -3.09
C TYR A 73 7.25 -10.04 -4.15
N THR A 74 7.77 -9.40 -5.20
CA THR A 74 6.95 -8.81 -6.27
C THR A 74 6.15 -9.88 -7.01
N ILE A 75 6.76 -11.03 -7.31
CA ILE A 75 6.07 -12.17 -7.94
C ILE A 75 4.96 -12.69 -7.02
N ILE A 76 5.25 -12.90 -5.74
CA ILE A 76 4.27 -13.34 -4.74
C ILE A 76 3.11 -12.35 -4.66
N PHE A 77 3.40 -11.05 -4.58
CA PHE A 77 2.38 -10.00 -4.52
C PHE A 77 1.48 -10.02 -5.75
N PHE A 78 2.03 -10.15 -6.96
CA PHE A 78 1.23 -10.21 -8.19
C PHE A 78 0.35 -11.45 -8.26
N ILE A 79 0.88 -12.62 -7.92
CA ILE A 79 0.09 -13.86 -7.83
C ILE A 79 -1.06 -13.65 -6.84
N PHE A 80 -0.74 -13.15 -5.65
CA PHE A 80 -1.71 -12.90 -4.60
C PHE A 80 -2.81 -11.91 -5.02
N TYR A 81 -2.41 -10.78 -5.60
CA TYR A 81 -3.32 -9.76 -6.12
C TYR A 81 -4.29 -10.36 -7.14
N TYR A 82 -3.75 -11.12 -8.11
CA TYR A 82 -4.56 -11.76 -9.14
C TYR A 82 -5.60 -12.70 -8.52
N PHE A 83 -5.19 -13.60 -7.63
CA PHE A 83 -6.13 -14.58 -7.06
C PHE A 83 -7.19 -13.98 -6.14
N ILE A 84 -6.88 -12.91 -5.40
CA ILE A 84 -7.81 -12.31 -4.44
C ILE A 84 -8.81 -11.37 -5.13
N LEU A 85 -8.36 -10.53 -6.06
CA LEU A 85 -9.19 -9.46 -6.64
C LEU A 85 -9.63 -9.74 -8.08
N VAL A 86 -8.77 -10.33 -8.93
CA VAL A 86 -9.03 -10.42 -10.37
C VAL A 86 -9.65 -11.75 -10.79
N ASN A 87 -9.07 -12.87 -10.35
CA ASN A 87 -9.46 -14.22 -10.74
C ASN A 87 -10.94 -14.54 -10.45
N PRO A 88 -11.52 -14.15 -9.30
CA PRO A 88 -12.89 -14.50 -8.95
C PRO A 88 -13.96 -13.81 -9.82
N LEU A 89 -13.56 -12.87 -10.68
CA LEU A 89 -14.49 -12.10 -11.51
C LEU A 89 -14.61 -12.69 -12.91
N GLU A 90 -15.83 -12.68 -13.44
CA GLU A 90 -16.15 -13.08 -14.83
C GLU A 90 -15.87 -11.97 -15.84
N PHE A 91 -14.69 -11.35 -15.74
CA PHE A 91 -14.24 -10.35 -16.69
C PHE A 91 -13.70 -11.00 -17.97
N THR A 92 -13.87 -10.30 -19.10
CA THR A 92 -13.18 -10.64 -20.34
C THR A 92 -11.66 -10.61 -20.13
N PRO A 93 -10.86 -11.34 -20.93
CA PRO A 93 -9.41 -11.38 -20.77
C PRO A 93 -8.77 -9.98 -20.76
N ILE A 94 -9.23 -9.08 -21.65
CA ILE A 94 -8.75 -7.69 -21.72
C ILE A 94 -9.05 -6.95 -20.40
N LYS A 95 -10.28 -7.11 -19.88
CA LYS A 95 -10.67 -6.46 -18.62
C LYS A 95 -9.95 -7.06 -17.41
N LYS A 96 -9.66 -8.37 -17.41
CA LYS A 96 -8.80 -9.00 -16.39
C LYS A 96 -7.38 -8.45 -16.44
N SER A 97 -6.79 -8.29 -17.62
CA SER A 97 -5.47 -7.68 -17.77
C SER A 97 -5.45 -6.24 -17.27
N ALA A 98 -6.44 -5.42 -17.64
CA ALA A 98 -6.56 -4.05 -17.14
C ALA A 98 -6.72 -4.00 -15.61
N ALA A 99 -7.55 -4.87 -15.04
CA ALA A 99 -7.72 -5.00 -13.60
C ALA A 99 -6.43 -5.44 -12.90
N PHE A 100 -5.72 -6.41 -13.46
CA PHE A 100 -4.43 -6.86 -12.93
C PHE A 100 -3.36 -5.76 -12.95
N LEU A 101 -3.31 -4.94 -14.00
CA LEU A 101 -2.37 -3.81 -14.07
C LEU A 101 -2.59 -2.77 -12.96
N THR A 102 -3.76 -2.74 -12.34
CA THR A 102 -3.98 -1.86 -11.17
C THR A 102 -3.20 -2.29 -9.92
N SER A 103 -2.62 -3.49 -9.90
CA SER A 103 -1.63 -3.88 -8.88
C SER A 103 -0.37 -3.01 -8.93
N ILE A 104 0.08 -2.61 -10.13
CA ILE A 104 1.24 -1.71 -10.30
C ILE A 104 0.87 -0.30 -9.84
N LEU A 105 -0.31 0.18 -10.25
CA LEU A 105 -0.82 1.49 -9.81
C LEU A 105 -0.98 1.55 -8.29
N PHE A 106 -1.46 0.47 -7.69
CA PHE A 106 -1.53 0.34 -6.23
C PHE A 106 -0.16 0.53 -5.59
N THR A 107 0.87 -0.15 -6.08
CA THR A 107 2.25 0.00 -5.54
C THR A 107 2.77 1.42 -5.72
N ILE A 108 2.49 2.07 -6.85
CA ILE A 108 2.87 3.47 -7.09
C ILE A 108 2.18 4.39 -6.10
N VAL A 109 0.86 4.26 -5.91
CA VAL A 109 0.09 5.08 -4.97
C VAL A 109 0.57 4.88 -3.55
N TYR A 110 0.86 3.64 -3.18
CA TYR A 110 1.41 3.28 -1.88
C TYR A 110 2.76 4.01 -1.65
N MET A 111 3.72 3.85 -2.56
CA MET A 111 5.04 4.51 -2.47
C MET A 111 4.94 6.04 -2.48
N LEU A 112 4.02 6.61 -3.27
CA LEU A 112 3.79 8.05 -3.29
C LEU A 112 3.24 8.55 -1.95
N GLY A 113 2.32 7.81 -1.33
CA GLY A 113 1.82 8.13 0.01
C GLY A 113 2.95 8.19 1.03
N GLU A 114 3.80 7.16 1.07
CA GLU A 114 4.97 7.13 1.97
C GLU A 114 5.93 8.28 1.70
N TYR A 115 6.26 8.52 0.43
CA TYR A 115 7.16 9.58 0.02
C TYR A 115 6.63 10.98 0.37
N LEU A 116 5.33 11.23 0.18
CA LEU A 116 4.69 12.49 0.57
C LEU A 116 4.71 12.70 2.08
N ALA A 117 4.45 11.65 2.87
CA ALA A 117 4.56 11.71 4.32
C ALA A 117 5.98 12.10 4.76
N ARG A 118 6.99 11.51 4.13
CA ARG A 118 8.40 11.87 4.38
C ARG A 118 8.69 13.33 4.02
N LEU A 119 8.29 13.77 2.83
CA LEU A 119 8.56 15.15 2.39
C LEU A 119 7.89 16.19 3.30
N LEU A 120 6.70 15.90 3.82
CA LEU A 120 6.00 16.77 4.77
C LEU A 120 6.63 16.75 6.16
N ALA A 121 7.07 15.58 6.64
CA ALA A 121 7.77 15.45 7.92
C ALA A 121 9.13 16.16 7.91
N GLU A 122 9.84 16.09 6.78
CA GLU A 122 11.13 16.76 6.58
C GLU A 122 11.00 18.26 6.21
N GLY A 123 9.77 18.79 6.07
CA GLY A 123 9.54 20.18 5.66
C GLY A 123 9.99 20.50 4.23
N ARG A 124 10.15 19.48 3.38
CA ARG A 124 10.60 19.58 1.99
C ARG A 124 9.45 19.83 1.01
N LEU A 125 8.23 19.37 1.32
CA LEU A 125 7.08 19.60 0.45
C LEU A 125 6.56 21.03 0.55
N LEU A 126 6.52 21.57 1.76
CA LEU A 126 6.10 22.93 2.08
C LEU A 126 7.25 23.59 2.84
N PRO A 127 8.08 24.44 2.19
CA PRO A 127 9.26 25.02 2.81
C PRO A 127 8.93 25.70 4.15
N GLY A 128 9.56 25.24 5.21
CA GLY A 128 9.37 25.78 6.57
C GLY A 128 8.17 25.22 7.34
N VAL A 129 7.36 24.35 6.75
CA VAL A 129 6.24 23.66 7.43
C VAL A 129 6.63 22.22 7.71
N TYR A 130 6.95 21.94 8.97
CA TYR A 130 7.20 20.60 9.47
C TYR A 130 5.90 20.02 10.00
N ILE A 131 5.46 18.89 9.43
CA ILE A 131 4.32 18.14 9.97
C ILE A 131 4.87 17.06 10.91
N PRO A 132 4.60 17.13 12.22
CA PRO A 132 5.03 16.10 13.15
C PRO A 132 4.55 14.71 12.75
N GLU A 133 5.42 13.70 12.90
CA GLU A 133 5.15 12.30 12.56
C GLU A 133 3.86 11.77 13.21
N PHE A 134 3.57 12.20 14.45
CA PHE A 134 2.37 11.78 15.18
C PHE A 134 1.07 12.17 14.46
N LEU A 135 1.05 13.27 13.69
CA LEU A 135 -0.14 13.67 12.94
C LEU A 135 -0.46 12.68 11.84
N PHE A 136 0.54 12.11 11.17
CA PHE A 136 0.32 11.05 10.18
C PHE A 136 -0.28 9.81 10.84
N LEU A 137 0.23 9.42 12.01
CA LEU A 137 -0.32 8.29 12.76
C LEU A 137 -1.77 8.53 13.20
N VAL A 138 -2.10 9.75 13.65
CA VAL A 138 -3.47 10.13 14.02
C VAL A 138 -4.40 10.09 12.80
N ILE A 139 -3.99 10.66 11.67
CA ILE A 139 -4.75 10.61 10.41
C ILE A 139 -4.98 9.16 9.98
N SER A 140 -3.93 8.33 10.02
CA SER A 140 -4.00 6.91 9.70
C SER A 140 -4.95 6.16 10.62
N PHE A 141 -4.94 6.46 11.92
CA PHE A 141 -5.85 5.86 12.88
C PHE A 141 -7.31 6.22 12.60
N PHE A 142 -7.61 7.50 12.33
CA PHE A 142 -8.95 7.91 11.94
C PHE A 142 -9.39 7.32 10.60
N ALA A 143 -8.49 7.24 9.61
CA ALA A 143 -8.77 6.59 8.33
C ALA A 143 -9.16 5.12 8.52
N CYS A 144 -8.44 4.38 9.38
CA CYS A 144 -8.78 3.02 9.76
C CYS A 144 -10.21 2.92 10.33
N ILE A 145 -10.54 3.78 11.30
CA ILE A 145 -11.87 3.80 11.93
C ILE A 145 -12.95 4.05 10.87
N VAL A 146 -12.78 5.08 10.03
CA VAL A 146 -13.75 5.43 9.00
C VAL A 146 -13.95 4.26 8.03
N ILE A 147 -12.87 3.59 7.62
CA ILE A 147 -12.93 2.41 6.74
C ILE A 147 -13.74 1.29 7.40
N ILE A 148 -13.42 0.92 8.65
CA ILE A 148 -14.13 -0.12 9.39
C ILE A 148 -15.63 0.22 9.50
N LEU A 149 -15.96 1.45 9.89
CA LEU A 149 -17.34 1.88 10.03
C LEU A 149 -18.09 1.92 8.69
N SER A 150 -17.39 2.27 7.60
CA SER A 150 -17.99 2.33 6.26
C SER A 150 -18.38 0.93 5.74
N HIS A 151 -17.57 -0.08 6.03
CA HIS A 151 -17.88 -1.47 5.68
C HIS A 151 -18.94 -2.10 6.58
N ARG A 152 -19.06 -1.67 7.84
CA ARG A 152 -20.12 -2.16 8.73
C ARG A 152 -21.52 -1.80 8.24
N LYS A 153 -21.70 -0.65 7.58
CA LYS A 153 -23.02 -0.19 7.08
C LYS A 153 -23.52 -0.95 5.84
N GLN A 154 -22.66 -1.74 5.19
CA GLN A 154 -22.99 -2.41 3.93
C GLN A 154 -23.40 -3.88 4.11
N ASN A 155 -23.32 -4.40 5.34
CA ASN A 155 -23.88 -5.69 5.76
C ASN A 155 -25.13 -5.48 6.60
#